data_AF-A0A933XI08-F1
#
_entry.id   AF-A0A933XI08-F1
#
_cell.length_a   1.000
_cell.length_b   1.000
_cell.length_c   1.000
_cell.angle_alpha   90.00
_cell.angle_beta   90.00
_cell.angle_gamma   90.00
#
_symmetry.space_group_name_H-M   'P 1'
#
loop_
_entity.id
_entity.type
_entity.pdbx_description
1 polymer ?
#
loop_
_entity_poly.entity_id
_entity_poly.type
_entity_poly.pdbx_seq_one_letter_code
_entity_poly.pdbx_strand_id
1 'polypeptide(L)'
;MIIGNEDIKELTAEIPEGHKHLRTTVVLQDGTEFVFQDAAIANLVRAYITIKTHPTKKKITLTCRRLSDRKDDYAEWQLIEEE
;
A
#
# COMPACT_ATOMS: atom_id res chain seq x y z
N MET A 1 7.56 6.07 -14.23
CA MET A 1 6.49 5.40 -14.99
C MET A 1 5.17 5.77 -14.35
N ILE A 2 4.16 6.10 -15.14
CA ILE A 2 2.77 6.26 -14.69
C ILE A 2 2.05 5.02 -15.22
N ILE A 3 1.31 4.31 -14.36
CA ILE A 3 0.55 3.12 -14.73
C ILE A 3 -0.91 3.54 -14.89
N GLY A 4 -1.41 3.48 -16.12
CA GLY A 4 -2.82 3.67 -16.44
C GLY A 4 -3.63 2.39 -16.19
N ASN A 5 -4.96 2.49 -16.23
CA ASN A 5 -5.81 1.30 -16.12
C ASN A 5 -5.62 0.36 -17.32
N GLU A 6 -5.33 0.90 -18.50
CA GLU A 6 -5.02 0.14 -19.73
C GLU A 6 -3.74 -0.69 -19.61
N ASP A 7 -2.80 -0.24 -18.78
CA ASP A 7 -1.55 -0.96 -18.51
C ASP A 7 -1.76 -2.12 -17.54
N ILE A 8 -2.86 -2.12 -16.77
CA ILE A 8 -3.20 -3.16 -15.80
C ILE A 8 -3.98 -4.26 -16.52
N LYS A 9 -3.42 -5.47 -16.52
CA LYS A 9 -4.08 -6.67 -17.00
C LYS A 9 -5.05 -7.22 -15.95
N GLU A 10 -4.62 -7.24 -14.69
CA GLU A 10 -5.38 -7.81 -13.59
C GLU A 10 -5.00 -7.16 -12.26
N LEU A 11 -5.99 -6.98 -11.38
CA LEU A 11 -5.79 -6.62 -9.99
C LEU A 11 -6.59 -7.58 -9.11
N THR A 12 -5.89 -8.32 -8.27
CA THR A 12 -6.48 -9.30 -7.35
C THR A 12 -6.20 -8.88 -5.92
N ALA A 13 -7.24 -8.77 -5.10
CA ALA A 13 -7.13 -8.50 -3.67
C ALA A 13 -7.83 -9.63 -2.92
N GLU A 14 -7.07 -10.42 -2.16
CA GLU A 14 -7.58 -11.62 -1.51
C GLU A 14 -6.85 -11.89 -0.18
N ILE A 15 -7.45 -12.73 0.65
CA ILE A 15 -6.76 -13.35 1.78
C ILE A 15 -6.42 -14.77 1.31
N PRO A 16 -5.16 -15.08 1.00
CA PRO A 16 -4.79 -16.40 0.51
C PRO A 16 -5.12 -17.50 1.51
N GLU A 17 -5.31 -18.72 1.02
CA GLU A 17 -5.57 -19.89 1.87
C GLU A 17 -4.48 -20.02 2.95
N GLY A 18 -4.89 -20.23 4.21
CA GLY A 18 -3.98 -20.33 5.35
C GLY A 18 -3.37 -19.02 5.84
N HIS A 19 -3.69 -17.88 5.22
CA HIS A 19 -3.19 -16.56 5.62
C HIS A 19 -4.24 -15.76 6.39
N LYS A 20 -3.78 -14.86 7.26
CA LYS A 20 -4.66 -13.94 8.01
C LYS A 20 -4.79 -12.56 7.37
N HIS A 21 -3.86 -12.20 6.49
CA HIS A 21 -3.69 -10.84 5.99
C HIS A 21 -3.90 -10.78 4.49
N LEU A 22 -4.42 -9.64 4.04
CA LEU A 22 -4.63 -9.35 2.62
C LEU A 22 -3.32 -9.45 1.83
N ARG A 23 -3.43 -9.92 0.59
CA ARG A 23 -2.45 -9.73 -0.47
C ARG A 23 -3.14 -9.02 -1.63
N THR A 24 -2.40 -8.13 -2.26
CA THR A 24 -2.85 -7.45 -3.47
C THR A 24 -1.83 -7.65 -4.57
N THR A 25 -2.25 -8.30 -5.64
CA THR A 25 -1.43 -8.56 -6.82
C THR A 25 -1.90 -7.67 -7.96
N VAL A 26 -0.97 -6.95 -8.59
CA VAL A 26 -1.21 -6.17 -9.81
C VAL A 26 -0.34 -6.76 -10.92
N VAL A 27 -0.98 -7.24 -11.97
CA VAL A 27 -0.31 -7.76 -13.17
C VAL A 27 -0.48 -6.75 -14.29
N LEU A 28 0.61 -6.34 -14.92
CA LEU A 28 0.60 -5.46 -16.08
C LEU A 28 0.48 -6.22 -17.40
N GLN A 29 0.11 -5.53 -18.48
CA GLN A 29 -0.03 -6.12 -19.82
C GLN A 29 1.26 -6.76 -20.33
N ASP A 30 2.42 -6.23 -19.94
CA ASP A 30 3.74 -6.78 -20.30
C ASP A 30 4.17 -8.00 -19.47
N GLY A 31 3.34 -8.40 -18.49
CA GLY A 31 3.60 -9.52 -17.59
C GLY A 31 4.33 -9.14 -16.30
N THR A 32 4.66 -7.87 -16.07
CA THR A 32 5.22 -7.41 -14.80
C THR A 32 4.20 -7.63 -13.66
N GLU A 33 4.65 -8.21 -12.55
CA GLU A 33 3.81 -8.50 -11.39
C GLU A 33 4.30 -7.76 -10.14
N PHE A 34 3.37 -7.10 -9.45
CA PHE A 34 3.60 -6.49 -8.14
C PHE A 34 2.71 -7.16 -7.10
N VAL A 35 3.32 -7.75 -6.06
CA VAL A 35 2.58 -8.31 -4.91
C VAL A 35 2.83 -7.47 -3.67
N PHE A 36 1.76 -6.91 -3.12
CA PHE A 36 1.78 -6.07 -1.94
C PHE A 36 1.23 -6.81 -0.72
N GLN A 37 1.88 -6.62 0.42
CA GLN A 37 1.35 -7.01 1.72
C GLN A 37 0.25 -6.04 2.16
N ASP A 38 -0.67 -6.52 3.00
CA ASP A 38 -1.75 -5.76 3.64
C ASP A 38 -1.30 -4.37 4.14
N ALA A 39 -0.23 -4.32 4.93
CA ALA A 39 0.29 -3.06 5.48
C ALA A 39 0.73 -2.04 4.41
N ALA A 40 1.23 -2.50 3.25
CA ALA A 40 1.62 -1.61 2.17
C ALA A 40 0.40 -0.96 1.50
N ILE A 41 -0.64 -1.77 1.22
CA ILE A 41 -1.90 -1.27 0.65
C ILE A 41 -2.63 -0.37 1.63
N ALA A 42 -2.68 -0.72 2.91
CA ALA A 42 -3.27 0.13 3.95
C ALA A 42 -2.61 1.53 3.97
N ASN A 43 -1.28 1.59 3.82
CA ASN A 43 -0.55 2.86 3.75
C ASN A 43 -0.78 3.63 2.45
N LEU A 44 -0.88 2.94 1.31
CA LEU A 44 -1.26 3.56 0.03
C LEU A 44 -2.65 4.21 0.12
N VAL A 45 -3.63 3.46 0.63
CA VAL A 45 -5.01 3.93 0.83
C VAL A 45 -5.05 5.10 1.81
N ARG A 46 -4.31 5.03 2.93
CA ARG A 46 -4.20 6.13 3.89
C ARG A 46 -3.67 7.40 3.23
N ALA A 47 -2.59 7.31 2.46
CA ALA A 47 -2.01 8.45 1.76
C ALA A 47 -3.01 9.04 0.74
N TYR A 48 -3.66 8.19 -0.06
CA TYR A 48 -4.66 8.61 -1.05
C TYR A 48 -5.83 9.34 -0.38
N ILE A 49 -6.46 8.72 0.62
CA ILE A 49 -7.60 9.30 1.33
C ILE A 49 -7.20 10.64 1.95
N THR A 50 -6.04 10.70 2.61
CA THR A 50 -5.56 11.94 3.25
C THR A 50 -5.52 13.11 2.27
N ILE A 51 -4.96 12.93 1.07
CA ILE A 51 -4.89 14.02 0.09
C ILE A 51 -6.24 14.32 -0.55
N LYS A 52 -7.09 13.31 -0.75
CA LYS A 52 -8.40 13.50 -1.36
C LYS A 52 -9.40 14.17 -0.43
N THR A 53 -9.29 13.97 0.88
CA THR A 53 -10.28 14.43 1.85
C THR A 53 -9.82 15.59 2.73
N HIS A 54 -8.52 15.88 2.82
CA HIS A 54 -8.02 16.99 3.63
C HIS A 54 -8.17 18.32 2.86
N PRO A 55 -8.76 19.38 3.44
CA PRO A 55 -9.14 20.59 2.71
C PRO A 55 -7.96 21.40 2.15
N THR A 56 -6.77 21.24 2.74
CA THR A 56 -5.58 22.04 2.41
C THR A 56 -4.32 21.23 2.10
N LYS A 57 -4.25 19.94 2.46
CA LYS A 57 -3.04 19.13 2.21
C LYS A 57 -3.01 18.75 0.73
N LYS A 58 -1.87 18.99 0.07
CA LYS A 58 -1.66 18.66 -1.35
C LYS A 58 -0.66 17.53 -1.58
N LYS A 59 0.08 17.14 -0.55
CA LYS A 59 1.10 16.09 -0.59
C LYS A 59 1.24 15.45 0.79
N ILE A 60 1.52 14.16 0.79
CA ILE A 60 1.94 13.36 1.94
C ILE A 60 3.03 12.41 1.45
N THR A 61 4.11 12.27 2.19
CA THR A 61 5.14 11.28 1.94
C THR A 61 5.15 10.32 3.13
N LEU A 62 5.05 9.02 2.86
CA LEU A 62 5.25 8.00 3.87
C LEU A 62 6.60 7.31 3.62
N THR A 63 7.50 7.35 4.59
CA THR A 63 8.83 6.71 4.45
C THR A 63 8.98 5.49 5.33
N CYS A 64 9.72 4.52 4.79
CA CYS A 64 9.99 3.27 5.47
C CYS A 64 10.87 3.53 6.69
N ARG A 65 10.40 3.08 7.84
CA ARG A 65 11.10 3.12 9.12
C ARG A 65 10.87 1.83 9.88
N ARG A 66 11.90 1.41 10.61
CA ARG A 66 11.84 0.31 11.56
C ARG A 66 11.44 0.88 12.92
N LEU A 67 10.35 0.39 13.52
CA LEU A 67 9.84 0.88 14.80
C LEU A 67 10.15 -0.11 15.93
N SER A 68 10.91 0.34 16.92
CA SER A 68 11.19 -0.42 18.14
C SER A 68 10.04 -0.39 19.14
N ASP A 69 9.34 0.75 19.23
CA ASP A 69 8.14 0.93 20.04
C ASP A 69 6.90 0.99 19.13
N ARG A 70 6.01 0.00 19.27
CA ARG A 70 4.80 -0.16 18.44
C ARG A 70 3.76 -0.99 19.18
N LYS A 71 2.50 -0.86 18.80
CA LYS A 71 1.40 -1.70 19.31
C LYS A 71 1.61 -3.17 18.94
N ASP A 72 1.10 -4.05 19.79
CA ASP A 72 1.03 -5.48 19.50
C ASP A 72 0.29 -5.70 18.16
N ASP A 73 0.78 -6.66 17.37
CA ASP A 73 0.34 -7.01 16.01
C ASP A 73 0.69 -6.04 14.87
N TYR A 74 1.33 -4.89 15.15
CA TYR A 74 1.86 -4.04 14.08
C TYR A 74 3.18 -4.60 13.54
N ALA A 75 3.35 -4.53 12.21
CA ALA A 75 4.61 -4.89 11.56
C ALA A 75 5.75 -3.98 12.04
N GLU A 76 6.95 -4.56 12.17
CA GLU A 76 8.15 -3.85 12.60
C GLU A 76 8.58 -2.75 11.61
N TRP A 77 8.43 -3.01 10.31
CA TRP A 77 8.66 -2.04 9.25
C TRP A 77 7.35 -1.38 8.87
N GLN A 78 7.31 -0.05 8.97
CA GLN A 78 6.12 0.76 8.70
C GLN A 78 6.46 1.88 7.73
N LEU A 79 5.47 2.31 6.94
CA LEU A 79 5.53 3.56 6.19
C LEU A 79 4.91 4.66 7.07
N ILE A 80 5.72 5.58 7.58
CA ILE A 80 5.27 6.65 8.49
C ILE A 80 5.37 8.02 7.84
N GLU A 81 4.49 8.94 8.23
CA GLU A 81 4.50 10.32 7.74
C GLU A 81 5.82 11.00 8.11
N GLU A 82 6.44 11.66 7.14
CA GLU A 82 7.48 12.64 7.44
C GLU A 82 6.84 13.93 7.95
N GLU A 83 7.47 14.58 8.93
CA GLU A 83 7.06 15.91 9.41
C GLU A 83 7.19 17.00 8.33
#